data_AF-A0A0A9D2P2-F1
#
_entry.id   AF-A0A0A9D2P2-F1
#
_cell.length_a   1.000
_cell.length_b   1.000
_cell.length_c   1.000
_cell.angle_alpha   90.00
_cell.angle_beta   90.00
_cell.angle_gamma   90.00
#
_symmetry.space_group_name_H-M   'P 1'
#
loop_
_entity.id
_entity.type
_entity.pdbx_description
1 polymer ?
#
loop_
_entity_poly.entity_id
_entity_poly.type
_entity_poly.pdbx_seq_one_letter_code
_entity_poly.pdbx_strand_id
1 'polypeptide(L)'
;MAEELGVFIPYVGGVEHAHVLLPPLETLCAVEETCVRDKAVESLCRIGAQMKESDIVDWFIPVVKRLAAGEWFTARVSSCGLFHIAYPSASETLKAELRTIYGQLCQDDMPMVRRAAASNLEKFAATVEQGHLKTEIMSIFDDLTQDD
;
A
#
# COMPACT_ATOMS: atom_id res chain seq x y z
N MET A 1 11.18 -10.69 12.93
CA MET A 1 10.47 -11.65 12.06
C MET A 1 10.00 -11.00 10.77
N ALA A 2 9.15 -9.95 10.82
CA ALA A 2 8.71 -9.25 9.60
C ALA A 2 9.88 -8.73 8.75
N GLU A 3 10.84 -8.05 9.39
CA GLU A 3 12.04 -7.48 8.73
C GLU A 3 12.89 -8.51 7.97
N GLU A 4 13.04 -9.72 8.52
CA GLU A 4 13.81 -10.80 7.89
C GLU A 4 13.16 -11.27 6.58
N LEU A 5 11.82 -11.25 6.51
CA LEU A 5 11.10 -11.64 5.29
C LEU A 5 11.38 -10.68 4.13
N GLY A 6 11.67 -9.40 4.42
CA GLY A 6 12.01 -8.41 3.40
C GLY A 6 13.31 -8.69 2.64
N VAL A 7 14.21 -9.51 3.19
CA VAL A 7 15.48 -9.92 2.55
C VAL A 7 15.49 -11.38 2.12
N PHE A 8 14.33 -12.05 2.16
CA PHE A 8 14.25 -13.51 1.99
C PHE A 8 14.19 -13.98 0.54
N ILE A 9 14.14 -13.07 -0.44
CA ILE A 9 14.05 -13.38 -1.87
C ILE A 9 15.09 -14.43 -2.34
N PRO A 10 16.39 -14.33 -1.96
CA PRO A 10 17.39 -15.33 -2.38
C PRO A 10 17.12 -16.74 -1.85
N TYR A 11 16.40 -16.86 -0.73
CA TYR A 11 16.12 -18.13 -0.06
C TYR A 11 14.83 -18.80 -0.53
N VAL A 12 13.97 -18.08 -1.26
CA VAL A 12 12.72 -18.63 -1.83
C VAL A 12 12.84 -19.03 -3.31
N GLY A 13 14.06 -19.00 -3.87
CA GLY A 13 14.29 -19.30 -5.30
C GLY A 13 14.41 -18.06 -6.19
N GLY A 14 14.61 -16.88 -5.60
CA GLY A 14 14.81 -15.63 -6.34
C GLY A 14 13.51 -14.86 -6.60
N VAL A 15 13.62 -13.80 -7.40
CA VAL A 15 12.53 -12.83 -7.65
C VAL A 15 11.27 -13.49 -8.23
N GLU A 16 11.42 -14.54 -9.04
CA GLU A 16 10.28 -15.25 -9.64
C GLU A 16 9.36 -15.90 -8.59
N HIS A 17 9.90 -16.19 -7.40
CA HIS A 17 9.17 -16.78 -6.29
C HIS A 17 8.89 -15.78 -5.16
N ALA A 18 9.17 -14.48 -5.34
CA ALA A 18 8.97 -13.47 -4.31
C ALA A 18 7.51 -13.38 -3.81
N HIS A 19 6.54 -13.72 -4.67
CA HIS A 19 5.11 -13.70 -4.35
C HIS A 19 4.74 -14.60 -3.15
N VAL A 20 5.51 -15.65 -2.85
CA VAL A 20 5.24 -16.55 -1.72
C VAL A 20 5.44 -15.88 -0.35
N LEU A 21 6.18 -14.75 -0.32
CA LEU A 21 6.43 -13.96 0.89
C LEU A 21 5.29 -12.97 1.19
N LEU A 22 4.39 -12.72 0.23
CA LEU A 22 3.32 -11.75 0.40
C LEU A 22 2.25 -12.19 1.42
N PRO A 23 1.71 -13.44 1.38
CA PRO A 23 0.70 -13.87 2.36
C PRO A 23 1.11 -13.77 3.84
N PRO A 24 2.32 -14.21 4.27
CA PRO A 24 2.71 -14.06 5.67
C PRO A 24 2.90 -12.58 6.05
N LEU A 25 3.41 -11.74 5.15
CA LEU A 25 3.55 -10.30 5.40
C LEU A 25 2.20 -9.59 5.45
N GLU A 26 1.24 -9.96 4.59
CA GLU A 26 -0.14 -9.47 4.62
C GLU A 26 -0.79 -9.75 5.97
N THR A 27 -0.60 -10.95 6.52
CA THR A 27 -1.09 -11.31 7.86
C THR A 27 -0.46 -10.42 8.93
N LEU A 28 0.85 -10.16 8.84
CA LEU A 28 1.57 -9.29 9.77
C LEU A 28 1.16 -7.81 9.65
N CYS A 29 0.64 -7.37 8.50
CA CYS A 29 0.06 -6.03 8.35
C CYS A 29 -1.26 -5.84 9.10
N ALA A 30 -1.95 -6.92 9.48
CA ALA A 30 -3.24 -6.83 10.17
C ALA A 30 -3.13 -6.88 11.72
N VAL A 31 -1.95 -7.20 12.27
CA VAL A 31 -1.78 -7.38 13.73
C VAL A 31 -1.90 -6.07 14.51
N GLU A 32 -2.26 -6.13 15.79
CA GLU A 32 -2.47 -4.95 16.63
C GLU A 32 -1.17 -4.21 16.98
N GLU A 33 -0.03 -4.89 17.01
CA GLU A 33 1.26 -4.29 17.35
C GLU A 33 1.79 -3.40 16.21
N THR A 34 1.83 -2.09 16.44
CA THR A 34 2.22 -1.09 15.43
C THR A 34 3.65 -1.32 14.92
N CYS A 35 4.60 -1.60 15.81
CA CYS A 35 5.99 -1.86 15.42
C CYS A 35 6.11 -3.05 14.44
N VAL A 36 5.26 -4.07 14.60
CA VAL A 36 5.24 -5.23 13.70
C VAL A 36 4.64 -4.86 12.35
N ARG A 37 3.54 -4.10 12.33
CA ARG A 37 2.92 -3.62 11.09
C ARG A 37 3.87 -2.76 10.27
N ASP A 38 4.56 -1.82 10.90
CA ASP A 38 5.49 -0.92 10.21
C ASP A 38 6.62 -1.71 9.53
N LYS A 39 7.16 -2.73 10.22
CA LYS A 39 8.18 -3.63 9.66
C LYS A 39 7.65 -4.55 8.58
N ALA A 40 6.38 -4.97 8.65
CA ALA A 40 5.74 -5.73 7.60
C ALA A 40 5.55 -4.90 6.32
N VAL A 41 5.09 -3.65 6.46
CA VAL A 41 4.96 -2.70 5.34
C VAL A 41 6.31 -2.39 4.71
N GLU A 42 7.34 -2.13 5.52
CA GLU A 42 8.72 -1.91 5.01
C GLU A 42 9.21 -3.11 4.19
N SER A 43 8.95 -4.32 4.68
CA SER A 43 9.35 -5.56 4.01
C SER A 43 8.59 -5.80 2.71
N LEU A 44 7.28 -5.53 2.69
CA LEU A 44 6.47 -5.57 1.47
C LEU A 44 6.97 -4.56 0.43
N CYS A 45 7.29 -3.33 0.84
CA CYS A 45 7.84 -2.33 -0.07
C CYS A 45 9.18 -2.79 -0.67
N ARG A 46 10.08 -3.35 0.15
CA ARG A 46 11.37 -3.88 -0.32
C ARG A 46 11.20 -5.04 -1.30
N ILE A 47 10.24 -5.93 -1.05
CA ILE A 47 9.94 -7.05 -1.95
C ILE A 47 9.34 -6.53 -3.25
N GLY A 48 8.30 -5.69 -3.18
CA GLY A 48 7.62 -5.14 -4.35
C GLY A 48 8.57 -4.33 -5.25
N ALA A 49 9.52 -3.57 -4.69
CA ALA A 49 10.53 -2.87 -5.48
C ALA A 49 11.46 -3.78 -6.30
N GLN A 50 11.53 -5.08 -5.98
CA GLN A 50 12.34 -6.08 -6.68
C GLN A 50 11.51 -7.00 -7.58
N MET A 51 10.18 -6.99 -7.46
CA MET A 51 9.29 -7.84 -8.25
C MET A 51 9.20 -7.35 -9.70
N LYS A 52 8.88 -8.26 -10.62
CA LYS A 52 8.57 -7.91 -12.00
C LYS A 52 7.22 -7.20 -12.05
N GLU A 53 7.02 -6.32 -13.04
CA GLU A 53 5.75 -5.59 -13.22
C GLU A 53 4.54 -6.55 -13.31
N SER A 54 4.69 -7.68 -14.02
CA SER A 54 3.65 -8.71 -14.10
C SER A 54 3.28 -9.26 -12.72
N ASP A 55 4.27 -9.53 -11.88
CA ASP A 55 4.03 -10.09 -10.55
C ASP A 55 3.45 -9.04 -9.59
N ILE A 56 3.79 -7.77 -9.78
CA ILE A 56 3.14 -6.67 -9.06
C ILE A 56 1.65 -6.64 -9.39
N VAL A 57 1.29 -6.74 -10.66
CA VAL A 57 -0.11 -6.73 -11.09
C VAL A 57 -0.87 -7.97 -10.59
N ASP A 58 -0.28 -9.14 -10.75
CA ASP A 58 -0.95 -10.41 -10.49
C ASP A 58 -1.03 -10.76 -8.99
N TRP A 59 -0.05 -10.31 -8.19
CA TRP A 59 0.07 -10.72 -6.79
C TRP A 59 0.07 -9.56 -5.79
N PHE A 60 0.84 -8.49 -6.05
CA PHE A 60 1.02 -7.39 -5.10
C PHE A 60 -0.21 -6.46 -5.03
N ILE A 61 -0.76 -6.04 -6.17
CA ILE A 61 -1.97 -5.21 -6.23
C ILE A 61 -3.15 -5.87 -5.48
N PRO A 62 -3.45 -7.17 -5.68
CA PRO A 62 -4.48 -7.85 -4.90
C PRO A 62 -4.27 -7.80 -3.38
N VAL A 63 -3.03 -7.89 -2.90
CA VAL A 63 -2.71 -7.75 -1.46
C VAL A 63 -3.05 -6.35 -0.97
N VAL A 64 -2.63 -5.31 -1.69
CA VAL A 64 -2.93 -3.91 -1.33
C VAL A 64 -4.44 -3.68 -1.26
N LYS A 65 -5.19 -4.17 -2.24
CA LYS A 65 -6.65 -4.05 -2.28
C LYS A 65 -7.32 -4.78 -1.12
N ARG A 66 -6.86 -6.00 -0.77
CA ARG A 66 -7.41 -6.75 0.37
C ARG A 66 -7.13 -6.06 1.70
N LEU A 67 -5.93 -5.51 1.89
CA LEU A 67 -5.59 -4.75 3.10
C LEU A 67 -6.43 -3.47 3.21
N ALA A 68 -6.61 -2.73 2.10
CA ALA A 68 -7.42 -1.52 2.05
C ALA A 68 -8.91 -1.78 2.31
N ALA A 69 -9.42 -2.92 1.86
CA ALA A 69 -10.79 -3.38 2.12
C ALA A 69 -10.94 -4.17 3.43
N GLY A 70 -9.88 -4.25 4.25
CA GLY A 70 -9.86 -5.02 5.48
C GLY A 70 -10.86 -4.49 6.50
N GLU A 71 -11.57 -5.41 7.17
CA GLU A 71 -12.53 -5.09 8.25
C GLU A 71 -11.84 -4.30 9.38
N TRP A 72 -10.62 -4.70 9.73
CA TRP A 72 -9.82 -4.08 10.77
C TRP A 72 -9.08 -2.84 10.26
N PHE A 73 -9.19 -1.74 11.01
CA PHE A 73 -8.50 -0.49 10.68
C PHE A 73 -6.98 -0.65 10.62
N THR A 74 -6.42 -1.62 11.35
CA THR A 74 -4.97 -1.92 11.37
C THR A 74 -4.47 -2.32 9.97
N ALA A 75 -5.22 -3.17 9.27
CA ALA A 75 -4.91 -3.57 7.89
C ALA A 75 -5.02 -2.38 6.93
N ARG A 76 -6.06 -1.55 7.09
CA ARG A 76 -6.26 -0.35 6.26
C ARG A 76 -5.14 0.67 6.46
N VAL A 77 -4.71 0.92 7.70
CA VAL A 77 -3.53 1.76 8.02
C VAL A 77 -2.29 1.25 7.31
N SER A 78 -2.01 -0.05 7.36
CA SER A 78 -0.85 -0.63 6.67
C SER A 78 -0.93 -0.52 5.15
N SER A 79 -2.12 -0.62 4.56
CA SER A 79 -2.32 -0.51 3.11
C SER A 79 -1.84 0.83 2.55
N CYS A 80 -2.01 1.93 3.29
CA CYS A 80 -1.63 3.29 2.87
C CYS A 80 -0.15 3.40 2.45
N GLY A 81 0.73 2.62 3.09
CA GLY A 81 2.16 2.61 2.78
C GLY A 81 2.55 1.87 1.50
N LEU A 82 1.63 1.12 0.87
CA LEU A 82 1.94 0.18 -0.21
C LEU A 82 1.55 0.69 -1.61
N PHE A 83 0.66 1.68 -1.70
CA PHE A 83 0.12 2.15 -2.99
C PHE A 83 1.18 2.68 -3.96
N HIS A 84 2.20 3.38 -3.45
CA HIS A 84 3.29 3.92 -4.27
C HIS A 84 4.13 2.84 -4.98
N ILE A 85 4.17 1.61 -4.44
CA ILE A 85 4.85 0.47 -5.09
C ILE A 85 3.95 -0.18 -6.14
N ALA A 86 2.65 -0.28 -5.83
CA ALA A 86 1.66 -0.93 -6.68
C ALA A 86 1.30 -0.10 -7.94
N TYR A 87 1.19 1.22 -7.80
CA TYR A 87 0.63 2.10 -8.81
C TYR A 87 1.42 2.18 -10.13
N PRO A 88 2.76 2.27 -10.14
CA PRO A 88 3.52 2.43 -11.39
C PRO A 88 3.38 1.25 -12.36
N SER A 89 3.21 0.03 -11.83
CA SER A 89 3.07 -1.19 -12.65
C SER A 89 1.63 -1.46 -13.09
N ALA A 90 0.65 -0.70 -12.58
CA ALA A 90 -0.76 -0.92 -12.85
C ALA A 90 -1.17 -0.43 -14.26
N SER A 91 -2.13 -1.12 -14.88
CA SER A 91 -2.80 -0.61 -16.09
C SER A 91 -3.63 0.63 -15.77
N GLU A 92 -3.98 1.45 -16.77
CA GLU A 92 -4.77 2.67 -16.55
C GLU A 92 -6.09 2.43 -15.81
N THR A 93 -6.74 1.29 -16.09
CA THR A 93 -7.97 0.87 -15.39
C THR A 93 -7.70 0.57 -13.91
N LEU A 94 -6.63 -0.15 -13.60
CA LEU A 94 -6.22 -0.45 -12.24
C LEU A 94 -5.71 0.79 -11.50
N LYS A 95 -5.01 1.71 -12.17
CA LYS A 95 -4.59 2.99 -11.60
C LYS A 95 -5.79 3.81 -11.16
N ALA A 96 -6.83 3.93 -12.00
CA ALA A 96 -8.06 4.62 -11.63
C ALA A 96 -8.74 3.97 -10.41
N GLU A 97 -8.76 2.65 -10.35
CA GLU A 97 -9.27 1.92 -9.19
C GLU A 97 -8.43 2.18 -7.93
N LEU A 98 -7.10 2.13 -8.02
CA LEU A 98 -6.21 2.39 -6.89
C LEU A 98 -6.34 3.82 -6.37
N ARG A 99 -6.50 4.83 -7.24
CA ARG A 99 -6.80 6.21 -6.80
C ARG A 99 -8.14 6.30 -6.07
N THR A 100 -9.16 5.62 -6.58
CA THR A 100 -10.48 5.56 -5.93
C THR A 100 -10.38 4.97 -4.53
N ILE A 101 -9.68 3.83 -4.39
CA ILE A 101 -9.48 3.17 -3.08
C ILE A 101 -8.68 4.07 -2.14
N TYR A 102 -7.61 4.71 -2.61
CA TYR A 102 -6.81 5.61 -1.77
C TYR A 102 -7.63 6.81 -1.28
N GLY A 103 -8.48 7.37 -2.15
CA GLY A 103 -9.41 8.44 -1.78
C GLY A 103 -10.39 8.00 -0.69
N GLN A 104 -10.88 6.75 -0.73
CA GLN A 104 -11.71 6.18 0.34
C GLN A 104 -10.96 6.08 1.67
N LEU A 105 -9.68 5.69 1.64
CA LEU A 105 -8.84 5.62 2.86
C LEU A 105 -8.59 7.01 3.47
N CYS A 106 -8.49 8.06 2.64
CA CYS A 106 -8.39 9.44 3.12
C CYS A 106 -9.68 9.94 3.79
N GLN A 107 -10.82 9.34 3.46
CA GLN A 107 -12.14 9.67 4.02
C GLN A 107 -12.66 8.57 4.97
N ASP A 108 -11.77 7.69 5.47
CA ASP A 108 -12.15 6.56 6.33
C ASP A 108 -12.77 7.03 7.65
N ASP A 109 -13.78 6.33 8.14
CA ASP A 109 -14.45 6.66 9.41
C ASP A 109 -13.48 6.67 10.60
N MET A 110 -12.39 5.89 10.53
CA MET A 110 -11.40 5.78 11.60
C MET A 110 -10.29 6.84 11.44
N PRO A 111 -10.10 7.77 12.40
CA PRO A 111 -9.10 8.84 12.30
C PRO A 111 -7.66 8.33 12.11
N MET A 112 -7.36 7.14 12.65
CA MET A 112 -6.04 6.51 12.50
C MET A 112 -5.74 6.16 11.03
N VAL A 113 -6.74 5.75 10.26
CA VAL A 113 -6.59 5.40 8.83
C VAL A 113 -6.37 6.68 8.02
N ARG A 114 -7.20 7.72 8.25
CA ARG A 114 -7.05 9.02 7.58
C ARG A 114 -5.67 9.62 7.81
N ARG A 115 -5.18 9.61 9.06
CA ARG A 115 -3.82 10.08 9.40
C ARG A 115 -2.73 9.27 8.68
N ALA A 116 -2.88 7.96 8.58
CA ALA A 116 -1.94 7.11 7.87
C ALA A 116 -1.95 7.38 6.35
N ALA A 117 -3.13 7.60 5.77
CA ALA A 117 -3.29 7.97 4.37
C ALA A 117 -2.67 9.35 4.09
N ALA A 118 -2.89 10.34 4.96
CA ALA A 118 -2.25 11.65 4.87
C ALA A 118 -0.72 11.56 4.93
N SER A 119 -0.19 10.77 5.87
CA SER A 119 1.26 10.61 6.07
C SER A 119 1.96 9.90 4.90
N ASN A 120 1.24 9.10 4.11
CA ASN A 120 1.77 8.42 2.93
C ASN A 120 1.36 9.09 1.61
N LEU A 121 0.52 10.13 1.66
CA LEU A 121 -0.02 10.81 0.48
C LEU A 121 1.11 11.39 -0.37
N GLU A 122 2.15 11.96 0.24
CA GLU A 122 3.31 12.50 -0.49
C GLU A 122 3.98 11.42 -1.36
N LYS A 123 4.22 10.24 -0.79
CA LYS A 123 4.86 9.11 -1.51
C LYS A 123 3.98 8.62 -2.65
N PHE A 124 2.67 8.51 -2.41
CA PHE A 124 1.74 8.08 -3.45
C PHE A 124 1.60 9.12 -4.56
N ALA A 125 1.41 10.40 -4.18
CA ALA A 125 1.33 11.53 -5.09
C ALA A 125 2.56 11.64 -6.01
N ALA A 126 3.76 11.37 -5.50
CA ALA A 126 4.99 11.35 -6.30
C ALA A 126 4.99 10.29 -7.43
N THR A 127 4.12 9.29 -7.35
CA THR A 127 3.97 8.24 -8.37
C THR A 127 2.81 8.45 -9.33
N VAL A 128 1.91 9.40 -9.03
CA VAL A 128 0.71 9.70 -9.84
C VAL A 128 1.06 10.72 -10.92
N GLU A 129 0.45 10.59 -12.10
CA GLU A 129 0.64 11.50 -13.23
C GLU A 129 0.11 12.91 -12.91
N GLN A 130 0.80 13.95 -13.40
CA GLN A 130 0.47 15.37 -13.11
C GLN A 130 -0.98 15.77 -13.43
N GLY A 131 -1.62 15.10 -14.40
CA GLY A 131 -3.01 15.35 -14.76
C GLY A 131 -3.99 14.98 -13.65
N HIS A 132 -3.74 13.89 -12.92
CA HIS A 132 -4.61 13.41 -11.83
C HIS A 132 -4.28 14.05 -10.48
N LEU A 133 -3.03 14.47 -10.29
CA LEU A 133 -2.57 15.16 -9.08
C LEU A 133 -3.40 16.39 -8.74
N LYS A 134 -3.69 17.26 -9.71
CA LYS A 134 -4.41 18.52 -9.44
C LYS A 134 -5.89 18.35 -9.15
N THR A 135 -6.51 17.31 -9.68
CA THR A 135 -7.98 17.13 -9.60
C THR A 135 -8.37 16.25 -8.43
N GLU A 136 -7.62 15.19 -8.16
CA GLU A 136 -7.97 14.18 -7.16
C GLU A 136 -7.18 14.37 -5.86
N ILE A 137 -5.85 14.54 -5.96
CA ILE A 137 -4.98 14.63 -4.77
C ILE A 137 -5.12 15.98 -4.05
N MET A 138 -5.32 17.10 -4.77
CA MET A 138 -5.56 18.39 -4.11
C MET A 138 -6.88 18.43 -3.34
N SER A 139 -7.95 17.83 -3.87
CA SER A 139 -9.23 17.73 -3.14
C SER A 139 -9.06 16.91 -1.86
N ILE A 140 -8.38 15.77 -1.96
CA ILE A 140 -8.06 14.92 -0.81
C ILE A 140 -7.23 15.68 0.24
N PHE A 141 -6.25 16.46 -0.19
CA PHE A 141 -5.41 17.24 0.71
C PHE A 141 -6.21 18.31 1.44
N ASP A 142 -7.05 19.07 0.72
CA ASP A 142 -7.89 20.09 1.34
C ASP A 142 -8.83 19.49 2.40
N ASP A 143 -9.45 18.34 2.09
CA ASP A 143 -10.32 17.64 3.05
C ASP A 143 -9.55 17.18 4.29
N LEU A 144 -8.34 16.62 4.12
CA LEU A 144 -7.48 16.20 5.24
C LEU A 144 -7.00 17.37 6.10
N THR A 145 -6.89 18.59 5.54
CA THR A 145 -6.50 19.79 6.31
C THR A 145 -7.65 20.39 7.12
N GLN A 146 -8.89 19.99 6.83
CA GLN A 146 -10.11 20.42 7.53
C GLN A 146 -10.61 19.37 8.52
N ASP A 147 -9.88 18.27 8.69
CA ASP A 147 -10.18 17.18 9.60
C ASP A 147 -9.86 17.61 11.06
N ASP A 148 -10.91 17.84 11.85
CA ASP A 148 -10.87 18.19 13.30
C ASP A 148 -10.54 16.99 14.20
#